data_AF-A0A838B7X7-F1
#
_entry.id   AF-A0A838B7X7-F1
#
_cell.length_a   1.000
_cell.length_b   1.000
_cell.length_c   1.000
_cell.angle_alpha   90.00
_cell.angle_beta   90.00
_cell.angle_gamma   90.00
#
_symmetry.space_group_name_H-M   'P 1'
#
loop_
_entity.id
_entity.type
_entity.pdbx_description
1 polymer ?
#
loop_
_entity_poly.entity_id
_entity_poly.type
_entity_poly.pdbx_seq_one_letter_code
_entity_poly.pdbx_strand_id
1 'polypeptide(L)'
;MRVTSTEFQQNVGRFQDAAQRAPVAITKNGRTHTVLLSAAMFEVLVKGRVARPIEDLDDDTLNAIAKSAVPSEYDGLDAMLKDWTP
;
A
#
# COMPACT_ATOMS: atom_id res chain seq x y z
N MET A 1 -4.02 -13.71 1.20
CA MET A 1 -4.71 -15.02 1.42
C MET A 1 -5.95 -15.09 0.56
N ARG A 2 -6.36 -16.28 0.08
CA ARG A 2 -7.60 -16.46 -0.71
C ARG A 2 -8.46 -17.56 -0.08
N VAL A 3 -9.75 -17.28 0.11
CA VAL A 3 -10.71 -18.19 0.75
C VAL A 3 -12.04 -18.18 0.01
N THR A 4 -12.86 -19.19 0.22
CA THR A 4 -14.23 -19.23 -0.30
C THR A 4 -15.17 -18.42 0.59
N SER A 5 -16.32 -18.01 0.03
CA SER A 5 -17.38 -17.37 0.81
C SER A 5 -17.87 -18.25 1.96
N THR A 6 -17.88 -19.58 1.78
CA THR A 6 -18.30 -20.53 2.81
C THR A 6 -17.31 -20.58 3.97
N GLU A 7 -16.02 -20.70 3.68
CA GLU A 7 -14.98 -20.68 4.73
C GLU A 7 -15.03 -19.37 5.50
N PHE A 8 -15.15 -18.23 4.80
CA PHE A 8 -15.26 -16.91 5.40
C PHE A 8 -16.41 -16.82 6.41
N GLN A 9 -17.62 -17.24 6.01
CA GLN A 9 -18.80 -17.22 6.86
C GLN A 9 -18.65 -18.09 8.11
N GLN A 10 -17.98 -19.23 7.99
CA GLN A 10 -17.78 -20.16 9.10
C GLN A 10 -16.73 -19.67 10.11
N ASN A 11 -15.81 -18.78 9.71
CA ASN A 11 -14.66 -18.38 10.52
C ASN A 11 -14.41 -16.86 10.48
N VAL A 12 -15.46 -16.05 10.59
CA VAL A 12 -15.39 -14.59 10.40
C VAL A 12 -14.30 -13.93 11.25
N GLY A 13 -14.22 -14.24 12.54
CA GLY A 13 -13.23 -13.64 13.45
C GLY A 13 -11.79 -13.89 13.02
N ARG A 14 -11.45 -15.15 12.69
CA ARG A 14 -10.12 -15.51 12.17
C ARG A 14 -9.73 -14.70 10.93
N PHE A 15 -10.68 -14.48 10.03
CA PHE A 15 -10.40 -13.74 8.80
C PHE A 15 -10.38 -12.22 9.01
N GLN A 16 -11.09 -11.69 10.00
CA GLN A 16 -10.93 -10.31 10.45
C GLN A 16 -9.52 -10.08 11.04
N ASP A 17 -9.03 -10.98 11.90
CA ASP A 17 -7.68 -10.91 12.45
C ASP A 17 -6.61 -10.99 11.36
N ALA A 18 -6.80 -11.87 10.38
CA ALA A 18 -5.90 -11.95 9.24
C ALA A 18 -5.93 -10.66 8.39
N ALA A 19 -7.11 -10.06 8.20
CA ALA A 19 -7.29 -8.81 7.46
C ALA A 19 -6.65 -7.60 8.14
N GLN A 20 -6.41 -7.65 9.47
CA GLN A 20 -5.61 -6.62 10.16
C GLN A 20 -4.17 -6.57 9.65
N ARG A 21 -3.64 -7.70 9.21
CA ARG A 21 -2.24 -7.82 8.74
C ARG A 21 -2.13 -7.70 7.22
N ALA A 22 -3.04 -8.31 6.47
CA ALA A 22 -3.00 -8.30 5.01
C ALA A 22 -4.37 -8.59 4.37
N PRO A 23 -4.65 -8.09 3.15
CA PRO A 23 -5.89 -8.37 2.43
C PRO A 23 -6.24 -9.85 2.30
N VAL A 24 -7.52 -10.17 2.48
CA VAL A 24 -8.09 -11.50 2.28
C VAL A 24 -9.05 -11.48 1.10
N ALA A 25 -8.70 -12.18 0.02
CA ALA A 25 -9.58 -12.33 -1.14
C ALA A 25 -10.64 -13.40 -0.86
N ILE A 26 -11.92 -13.01 -0.92
CA ILE A 26 -13.06 -13.90 -0.77
C ILE A 26 -13.57 -14.25 -2.15
N THR A 27 -13.69 -15.55 -2.42
CA THR A 27 -14.09 -16.08 -3.72
C THR A 27 -15.52 -16.62 -3.71
N LYS A 28 -16.17 -16.50 -4.86
CA LYS A 28 -17.46 -17.12 -5.16
C LYS A 28 -17.36 -17.74 -6.55
N ASN A 29 -17.72 -19.01 -6.70
CA ASN A 29 -17.62 -19.76 -7.96
C ASN A 29 -16.21 -19.69 -8.59
N GLY A 30 -15.16 -19.83 -7.78
CA GLY A 30 -13.77 -19.83 -8.23
C GLY A 30 -13.18 -18.46 -8.58
N ARG A 31 -13.96 -17.38 -8.53
CA ARG A 31 -13.50 -16.02 -8.83
C ARG A 31 -13.43 -15.18 -7.56
N THR A 32 -12.41 -14.32 -7.44
CA THR A 32 -12.39 -13.28 -6.40
C THR A 32 -13.61 -12.39 -6.59
N HIS A 33 -14.47 -12.33 -5.57
CA HIS A 33 -15.71 -11.57 -5.59
C HIS A 33 -15.61 -10.32 -4.73
N THR A 34 -15.02 -10.45 -3.53
CA THR A 34 -14.75 -9.34 -2.61
C THR A 34 -13.38 -9.51 -1.96
N VAL A 35 -12.88 -8.44 -1.35
CA VAL A 35 -11.67 -8.45 -0.54
C VAL A 35 -11.98 -7.85 0.82
N LEU A 36 -11.63 -8.56 1.89
CA LEU A 36 -11.67 -8.03 3.25
C LEU A 36 -10.33 -7.37 3.58
N LEU A 37 -10.41 -6.18 4.15
CA LEU A 37 -9.29 -5.31 4.49
C LEU A 37 -9.48 -4.79 5.91
N SER A 38 -8.41 -4.37 6.58
CA SER A 38 -8.54 -3.55 7.79
C SER A 38 -9.10 -2.17 7.46
N ALA A 39 -9.75 -1.54 8.44
CA ALA A 39 -10.25 -0.18 8.29
C ALA A 39 -9.11 0.81 7.98
N ALA A 40 -7.96 0.65 8.64
CA ALA A 40 -6.78 1.49 8.38
C ALA A 40 -6.28 1.36 6.92
N MET A 41 -6.25 0.15 6.37
CA MET A 41 -5.86 -0.06 4.98
C MET A 41 -6.89 0.51 4.00
N PHE A 42 -8.18 0.39 4.30
CA PHE A 42 -9.23 1.00 3.50
C PHE A 42 -9.11 2.53 3.47
N GLU A 43 -8.87 3.16 4.62
CA GLU A 43 -8.63 4.61 4.72
C GLU A 43 -7.45 5.08 3.86
N VAL A 44 -6.33 4.34 3.89
CA VAL A 44 -5.14 4.62 3.06
C VAL A 44 -5.50 4.55 1.57
N LEU A 45 -6.23 3.50 1.16
CA LEU A 45 -6.62 3.31 -0.24
C LEU A 45 -7.57 4.40 -0.74
N VAL A 46 -8.55 4.79 0.08
CA VAL A 46 -9.49 5.85 -0.28
C VAL A 46 -8.80 7.20 -0.38
N LYS A 47 -7.83 7.47 0.51
CA LYS A 47 -7.07 8.74 0.49
C LYS A 47 -6.02 8.78 -0.61
N GLY A 48 -5.54 7.63 -1.09
CA GLY A 48 -4.51 7.50 -2.14
C GLY A 48 -3.09 7.87 -1.69
N ARG A 49 -2.93 8.94 -0.90
CA ARG A 49 -1.70 9.32 -0.19
C ARG A 49 -2.03 9.58 1.28
N VAL A 50 -1.20 9.05 2.17
CA VAL A 50 -1.22 9.40 3.59
C VAL A 50 -0.07 10.37 3.84
N ALA A 51 -0.40 11.65 4.01
CA ALA A 51 0.55 12.61 4.54
C ALA A 51 0.75 12.30 6.03
N ARG A 52 1.99 12.09 6.44
CA ARG A 52 2.40 11.90 7.83
C ARG A 52 3.33 13.05 8.21
N PRO A 53 3.28 13.54 9.46
CA PRO A 53 4.29 14.46 9.97
C PRO A 53 5.69 13.84 9.86
N ILE A 54 6.72 14.65 9.65
CA ILE A 54 8.10 14.12 9.51
C ILE A 54 8.59 13.51 10.83
N GLU A 55 8.02 13.95 11.94
CA GLU A 55 8.32 13.49 13.30
C GLU A 55 7.87 12.03 13.54
N ASP A 56 7.02 11.48 12.67
CA ASP A 56 6.58 10.08 12.73
C ASP A 56 7.55 9.09 12.06
N LEU A 57 8.59 9.58 11.38
CA LEU A 57 9.57 8.75 10.66
C LEU A 57 10.74 8.39 11.57
N ASP A 58 11.18 7.12 11.53
CA ASP A 58 12.40 6.71 12.21
C ASP A 58 13.66 7.22 11.50
N ASP A 59 14.77 7.28 12.26
CA ASP A 59 16.05 7.80 11.77
C ASP A 59 16.58 7.00 10.57
N ASP A 60 16.34 5.69 10.52
CA ASP A 60 16.79 4.85 9.42
C ASP A 60 16.07 5.22 8.11
N THR A 61 14.76 5.43 8.18
CA THR A 61 13.94 5.88 7.05
C THR A 61 14.35 7.28 6.60
N LEU A 62 14.56 8.20 7.53
CA LEU A 62 15.03 9.57 7.23
C LEU A 62 16.40 9.54 6.54
N ASN A 63 17.34 8.73 7.04
CA ASN A 63 18.66 8.57 6.45
C ASN A 63 18.60 7.94 5.05
N ALA A 64 17.72 6.97 4.83
CA ALA A 64 17.53 6.34 3.52
C ALA A 64 17.00 7.34 2.49
N ILE A 65 16.02 8.18 2.87
CA ILE A 65 15.50 9.25 2.00
C ILE A 65 16.62 10.25 1.69
N ALA A 66 17.35 10.72 2.71
CA ALA A 66 18.42 11.71 2.53
C ALA A 66 19.56 11.22 1.61
N LYS A 67 19.85 9.92 1.63
CA LYS A 67 20.88 9.29 0.77
C LYS A 67 20.33 8.80 -0.57
N SER A 68 19.01 8.82 -0.76
CA SER A 68 18.42 8.37 -2.01
C SER A 68 18.81 9.33 -3.15
N ALA A 69 19.13 8.76 -4.29
CA ALA A 69 19.44 9.49 -5.50
C ALA A 69 18.72 8.82 -6.67
N VAL A 70 18.35 9.61 -7.67
CA VAL A 70 17.83 9.09 -8.92
C VAL A 70 18.94 8.26 -9.59
N PRO A 71 18.66 7.03 -10.06
CA PRO A 71 19.65 6.23 -10.79
C PRO A 71 20.21 6.96 -12.02
N SER A 72 21.50 6.75 -12.31
CA SER A 72 22.21 7.50 -13.38
C SER A 72 21.68 7.25 -14.80
N GLU A 73 20.95 6.15 -15.01
CA GLU A 73 20.23 5.90 -16.26
C GLU A 73 19.17 6.97 -16.60
N TYR A 74 18.78 7.79 -15.62
CA TYR A 74 17.83 8.89 -15.77
C TYR A 74 18.48 10.29 -15.81
N ASP A 75 19.82 10.40 -15.87
CA ASP A 75 20.51 11.71 -15.91
C ASP A 75 20.02 12.61 -17.07
N GLY A 76 19.49 12.01 -18.14
CA GLY A 76 18.89 12.75 -19.27
C GLY A 76 17.65 13.58 -18.90
N LEU A 77 16.96 13.25 -17.81
CA LEU A 77 15.78 14.00 -17.36
C LEU A 77 16.14 15.41 -16.88
N ASP A 78 17.34 15.60 -16.30
CA ASP A 78 17.81 16.92 -15.86
C ASP A 78 17.98 17.88 -17.05
N ALA A 79 18.36 17.35 -18.22
CA ALA A 79 18.45 18.17 -19.44
C ALA A 79 17.08 18.68 -19.91
N MET A 80 16.00 17.93 -19.64
CA MET A 80 14.63 18.32 -20.01
C MET A 80 14.09 19.47 -19.14
N LEU A 81 14.67 19.67 -17.94
CA LEU A 81 14.26 20.72 -17.01
C LEU A 81 14.99 22.05 -17.24
N LYS A 82 16.08 22.09 -18.03
CA LYS A 82 16.92 23.29 -18.20
C LYS A 82 16.17 24.50 -18.77
N ASP A 83 15.17 24.24 -19.61
CA ASP A 83 14.36 25.28 -20.26
C ASP A 83 12.93 25.33 -19.70
N TRP A 84 12.65 24.61 -18.60
CA TRP A 84 11.32 24.58 -18.01
C TRP A 84 11.04 25.83 -17.16
N THR A 85 10.00 26.58 -17.52
CA THR A 85 9.46 27.69 -16.73
C THR A 85 8.14 27.27 -16.05
N PRO A 86 8.03 27.33 -14.71
CA PRO A 86 6.83 26.97 -13.95
C PRO A 86 5.60 27.85 -14.24
#